data_AF-A0A973H6F1-F1
#
_entry.id   AF-A0A973H6F1-F1
#
_cell.length_a   1.000
_cell.length_b   1.000
_cell.length_c   1.000
_cell.angle_alpha   90.00
_cell.angle_beta   90.00
_cell.angle_gamma   90.00
#
_symmetry.space_group_name_H-M   'P 1'
#
loop_
_entity.id
_entity.type
_entity.pdbx_description
1 polymer ?
#
loop_
_entity_poly.entity_id
_entity_poly.type
_entity_poly.pdbx_seq_one_letter_code
_entity_poly.pdbx_strand_id
1 'polypeptide(L)'
;MTFLVPYQSLPVDQSDVRYVHGPDSVVQAGVPVGETIAFEWRDSTVYPGTTRRFWVHVPARYDPARPASLMVFQDGWWYLD
;
A
#
# COMPACT_ATOMS: atom_id res chain seq x y z
N MET A 1 3.67 1.69 -28.65
CA MET A 1 4.90 0.92 -28.94
C MET A 1 4.94 -0.25 -27.99
N THR A 2 5.16 -1.46 -28.51
CA THR A 2 5.29 -2.67 -27.69
C THR A 2 6.78 -2.92 -27.46
N PHE A 3 7.18 -3.03 -26.19
CA PHE A 3 8.54 -3.40 -25.81
C PHE A 3 8.54 -4.87 -25.42
N LEU A 4 9.38 -5.67 -26.08
CA LEU A 4 9.57 -7.08 -25.73
C LEU A 4 10.69 -7.18 -24.69
N VAL A 5 10.35 -7.67 -23.50
CA VAL A 5 11.34 -8.00 -22.47
C VAL A 5 11.67 -9.49 -22.64
N PRO A 6 12.92 -9.86 -22.97
CA PRO A 6 13.29 -11.27 -23.10
C PRO A 6 13.17 -11.98 -21.76
N TYR A 7 12.74 -13.25 -21.79
CA TYR A 7 12.76 -14.09 -20.59
C TYR A 7 14.21 -14.26 -20.10
N GLN A 8 14.43 -14.01 -18.81
CA GLN A 8 15.69 -14.25 -18.14
C GLN A 8 15.43 -15.05 -16.87
N SER A 9 15.97 -16.27 -16.80
CA SER A 9 15.86 -17.10 -15.60
C SER A 9 16.64 -16.47 -14.46
N LEU A 10 16.05 -16.45 -13.27
CA LEU A 10 16.78 -16.08 -12.05
C LEU A 10 17.85 -17.15 -11.73
N PRO A 11 18.99 -16.75 -11.13
CA PRO A 11 19.97 -17.72 -10.65
C PRO A 11 19.36 -18.60 -9.57
N VAL A 12 19.86 -19.84 -9.50
CA VAL A 12 19.42 -20.84 -8.49
C VAL A 12 19.77 -20.38 -7.08
N ASP A 13 20.90 -19.68 -6.92
CA ASP A 13 21.30 -19.01 -5.69
C ASP A 13 21.06 -17.50 -5.80
N GLN A 14 20.28 -16.95 -4.88
CA GLN A 14 19.91 -15.54 -4.81
C GLN A 14 20.48 -14.84 -3.58
N SER A 15 21.45 -15.45 -2.88
CA SER A 15 22.05 -14.90 -1.66
C SER A 15 22.65 -13.50 -1.87
N ASP A 16 23.19 -13.23 -3.07
CA ASP A 16 23.75 -11.94 -3.46
C ASP A 16 22.81 -11.09 -4.34
N VAL A 17 21.60 -11.56 -4.60
CA VAL A 17 20.60 -10.79 -5.33
C VAL A 17 19.97 -9.78 -4.38
N ARG A 18 19.81 -8.54 -4.86
CA ARG A 18 19.12 -7.47 -4.14
C ARG A 18 17.97 -6.97 -4.99
N TYR A 19 16.80 -6.86 -4.38
CA TYR A 19 15.68 -6.17 -5.00
C TYR A 19 15.97 -4.66 -4.98
N VAL A 20 16.15 -4.07 -6.15
CA VAL A 20 16.31 -2.62 -6.29
C VAL A 20 14.94 -2.00 -6.48
N HIS A 21 14.62 -1.10 -5.57
CA HIS A 21 13.40 -0.33 -5.61
C HIS A 21 13.36 0.59 -6.84
N GLY A 22 12.18 0.72 -7.46
CA GLY A 22 11.94 1.68 -8.53
C GLY A 22 11.83 3.11 -8.01
N PRO A 23 11.78 4.12 -8.90
CA PRO A 23 11.67 5.53 -8.50
C PRO A 23 10.45 5.81 -7.62
N ASP A 24 9.33 5.12 -7.82
CA ASP A 24 8.10 5.34 -7.03
C ASP A 24 8.15 4.76 -5.62
N SER A 25 9.22 4.03 -5.27
CA SER A 25 9.44 3.52 -3.91
C SER A 25 10.12 4.53 -2.98
N VAL A 26 10.50 5.71 -3.49
CA VAL A 26 11.06 6.79 -2.67
C VAL A 26 10.15 8.01 -2.73
N VAL A 27 10.14 8.80 -1.65
CA VAL A 27 9.36 10.04 -1.60
C VAL A 27 9.88 11.00 -2.67
N GLN A 28 8.96 11.47 -3.51
CA GLN A 28 9.27 12.38 -4.61
C GLN A 28 9.02 13.83 -4.20
N ALA A 29 10.00 14.70 -4.47
CA ALA A 29 9.87 16.12 -4.19
C ALA A 29 8.69 16.74 -4.98
N GLY A 30 7.88 17.55 -4.30
CA GLY A 30 6.74 18.24 -4.92
C GLY A 30 5.47 17.39 -5.06
N VAL A 31 5.49 16.10 -4.71
CA VAL A 31 4.26 15.29 -4.59
C VAL A 31 3.59 15.63 -3.25
N PRO A 32 2.34 16.15 -3.26
CA PRO A 32 1.65 16.48 -2.01
C PRO A 32 1.38 15.24 -1.16
N VAL A 33 1.66 15.33 0.14
CA VAL A 33 1.56 14.22 1.08
C VAL A 33 0.13 14.12 1.61
N GLY A 34 -0.47 12.93 1.50
CA GLY A 34 -1.77 12.64 2.08
C GLY A 34 -1.74 12.49 3.60
N GLU A 35 -2.89 12.16 4.18
CA GLU A 35 -3.04 11.94 5.61
C GLU A 35 -3.40 10.48 5.90
N THR A 36 -2.84 9.90 6.94
CA THR A 36 -3.20 8.56 7.40
C THR A 36 -3.94 8.66 8.72
N ILE A 37 -5.21 8.27 8.72
CA ILE A 37 -6.13 8.44 9.85
C ILE A 37 -6.40 7.08 10.48
N ALA A 38 -6.26 6.99 11.80
CA ALA A 38 -6.57 5.79 12.56
C ALA A 38 -8.06 5.72 12.90
N PHE A 39 -8.64 4.55 12.71
CA PHE A 39 -10.03 4.26 13.03
C PHE A 39 -10.14 3.00 13.89
N GLU A 40 -11.25 2.92 14.61
CA GLU A 40 -11.62 1.75 15.37
C GLU A 40 -13.06 1.34 15.04
N TRP A 41 -13.25 0.03 14.83
CA TRP A 41 -14.55 -0.56 14.56
C TRP A 41 -14.85 -1.62 15.62
N ARG A 42 -15.88 -1.38 16.44
CA ARG A 42 -16.21 -2.19 17.63
C ARG A 42 -17.50 -3.00 17.46
N ASP A 43 -18.26 -2.71 16.41
CA ASP A 43 -19.66 -3.05 16.23
C ASP A 43 -19.86 -3.80 14.91
N SER A 44 -18.97 -4.78 14.67
CA SER A 44 -19.07 -5.68 13.52
C SER A 44 -20.24 -6.65 13.70
N THR A 45 -21.18 -6.63 12.75
CA THR A 45 -22.30 -7.59 12.68
C THR A 45 -21.85 -8.97 12.18
N VAL A 46 -20.79 -9.01 11.36
CA VAL A 46 -20.22 -10.25 10.81
C VAL A 46 -19.42 -11.00 11.88
N TYR A 47 -18.73 -10.28 12.76
CA TYR A 47 -17.95 -10.84 13.85
C TYR A 47 -18.28 -10.13 15.19
N PRO A 48 -19.41 -10.48 15.83
CA PRO A 48 -19.84 -9.82 17.07
C PRO A 48 -18.81 -9.92 18.20
N GLY A 49 -18.73 -8.87 19.02
CA GLY A 49 -17.85 -8.82 20.21
C GLY A 49 -16.36 -8.60 19.91
N THR A 50 -15.99 -8.36 18.66
CA THR A 50 -14.60 -8.10 18.26
C THR A 50 -14.36 -6.62 17.97
N THR A 51 -13.14 -6.16 18.24
CA THR A 51 -12.68 -4.80 17.94
C THR A 51 -11.57 -4.86 16.90
N ARG A 52 -11.62 -3.96 15.91
CA ARG A 52 -10.60 -3.84 14.86
C ARG A 52 -10.09 -2.41 14.80
N ARG A 53 -8.77 -2.25 14.82
CA ARG A 53 -8.11 -1.00 14.50
C ARG A 53 -7.59 -1.08 13.08
N PHE A 54 -7.83 -0.04 12.29
CA PHE A 54 -7.36 0.05 10.92
C PHE A 54 -7.02 1.51 10.59
N TRP A 55 -6.31 1.71 9.49
CA TRP A 55 -5.93 3.03 9.02
C TRP A 55 -6.46 3.26 7.62
N VAL A 56 -6.84 4.50 7.33
CA VAL A 56 -7.18 4.95 5.97
C VAL A 56 -6.22 6.04 5.58
N HIS A 57 -5.50 5.83 4.49
CA HIS A 57 -4.71 6.88 3.85
C HIS A 57 -5.58 7.65 2.86
N VAL A 58 -5.69 8.96 3.05
CA VAL A 58 -6.40 9.89 2.17
C VAL A 58 -5.37 10.69 1.39
N PRO A 59 -5.29 10.54 0.05
CA PRO A 59 -4.39 11.33 -0.77
C PRO A 59 -4.69 12.83 -0.64
N ALA A 60 -3.65 13.68 -0.64
CA ALA A 60 -3.80 15.14 -0.50
C ALA A 60 -4.73 15.81 -1.53
N ARG A 61 -4.92 15.16 -2.68
CA ARG A 61 -5.75 15.65 -3.80
C ARG A 61 -7.10 14.95 -3.89
N TYR A 62 -7.52 14.27 -2.81
CA TYR A 62 -8.84 13.65 -2.74
C TYR A 62 -9.94 14.70 -2.90
N ASP A 63 -10.92 14.40 -3.76
CA ASP A 63 -12.11 15.21 -3.97
C ASP A 63 -13.35 14.36 -3.61
N PRO A 64 -14.10 14.69 -2.54
CA PRO A 64 -15.25 13.91 -2.12
C PRO A 64 -16.41 13.97 -3.13
N ALA A 65 -16.42 14.91 -4.07
CA ALA A 65 -17.41 14.94 -5.14
C ALA A 65 -17.15 13.88 -6.23
N ARG A 66 -15.98 13.23 -6.22
CA ARG A 66 -15.59 12.21 -7.20
C ARG A 66 -15.42 10.84 -6.51
N PRO A 67 -15.95 9.75 -7.08
CA PRO A 67 -15.70 8.42 -6.56
C PRO A 67 -14.18 8.13 -6.49
N ALA A 68 -13.72 7.62 -5.36
CA ALA A 68 -12.33 7.24 -5.17
C ALA A 68 -12.06 5.80 -5.65
N SER A 69 -10.90 5.58 -6.24
CA SER A 69 -10.35 4.22 -6.34
C SER A 69 -9.95 3.72 -4.95
N LEU A 70 -10.25 2.46 -4.64
CA LEU A 70 -9.94 1.85 -3.36
C LEU A 70 -8.88 0.75 -3.53
N MET A 71 -7.88 0.77 -2.67
CA MET A 71 -6.93 -0.33 -2.47
C MET A 71 -6.93 -0.69 -0.99
N VAL A 72 -7.05 -1.99 -0.71
CA VAL A 72 -7.04 -2.52 0.66
C VAL A 72 -5.76 -3.29 0.86
N PHE A 73 -4.95 -2.86 1.84
CA PHE A 73 -3.78 -3.60 2.30
C PHE A 73 -4.14 -4.36 3.56
N GLN A 74 -3.89 -5.67 3.57
CA GLN A 74 -3.91 -6.47 4.78
C GLN A 74 -2.47 -6.58 5.26
N ASP A 75 -2.18 -5.96 6.39
CA ASP A 75 -0.85 -5.83 6.91
C ASP A 75 -0.44 -7.01 7.80
N GLY A 76 0.87 -7.13 8.01
CA GLY A 76 1.44 -7.98 9.04
C GLY A 76 1.67 -7.18 10.32
N TRP A 77 1.98 -7.89 11.42
CA TRP A 77 2.10 -7.31 12.76
C TRP A 77 2.99 -6.04 12.86
N TRP A 78 3.99 -5.86 11.99
CA TRP A 78 5.03 -4.82 12.09
C TRP A 78 4.89 -3.69 11.06
N TYR A 79 3.76 -3.56 10.38
CA TYR A 79 3.66 -2.70 9.20
C TYR A 79 3.68 -1.19 9.49
N LEU A 80 3.26 -0.78 10.70
CA LEU A 80 3.18 0.63 11.11
C LEU A 80 3.95 0.94 12.41
N ASP A 81 4.77 0.01 12.91
CA ASP A 81 5.65 0.24 14.07
C ASP A 81 6.86 1.13 13.70
#